data_AF-A0A351D2I2-F1
#
_entry.id   AF-A0A351D2I2-F1
#
_cell.length_a   1.000
_cell.length_b   1.000
_cell.length_c   1.000
_cell.angle_alpha   90.00
_cell.angle_beta   90.00
_cell.angle_gamma   90.00
#
_symmetry.space_group_name_H-M   'P 1'
#
loop_
_entity.id
_entity.type
_entity.pdbx_description
1 polymer ?
#
loop_
_entity_poly.entity_id
_entity_poly.type
_entity_poly.pdbx_seq_one_letter_code
_entity_poly.pdbx_strand_id
1 'polypeptide(L)'
;MRNIMKRSPFLSTLLTGLVMLFSIISPAQAQVQDATLLRVTADFGDPRGLCVDVFGSADRARIERPVQAHTCKFGVDNRDQQLSWSGSDNDLLFLSVLDLCVEAETAELGSDLYFKACENSPLQKWQLEDTGEIKLKSNLSMCLTASADAVLPSTTPMVMPEYYYRGINLENCKDELSERQQWRWAAVDELGPATMNTLRSGMPKAIAAGIKNLGKGLNREILKGTLDLYADQAHFYDEDEFIIETDIAYGSNERQKLDVYTSKKRRYFSGAPVLIYIHGGGFTGGDKTMNPNIPKTFAAMGIIGVNATYRLAPDTQWPAGALDVGAAVKWVHENIKEYGGNPDQVFILGESAGAFHVAGYLFRPDLLPAETPAIAGAVFASGPFLVETADESEAHISYWGEDKATWGDISFAGNIKRTDIPVLMTHTEFDPVAIDKGFAFLLNEMVNVAGMNPRTRYLAGHNHISPLSAIGTQDNMFLEEVMDFIAETSLNN
;
A
#
# COMPACT_ATOMS: atom_id res chain seq x y z
N MET A 1 -16.64 -68.40 -30.82
CA MET A 1 -17.77 -67.52 -30.44
C MET A 1 -18.40 -68.05 -29.17
N ARG A 2 -18.48 -67.22 -28.11
CA ARG A 2 -19.40 -67.31 -26.93
C ARG A 2 -19.25 -68.57 -26.04
N ASN A 3 -19.31 -68.57 -24.70
CA ASN A 3 -19.55 -67.59 -23.64
C ASN A 3 -19.34 -68.31 -22.27
N ILE A 4 -19.19 -67.54 -21.18
CA ILE A 4 -19.72 -67.76 -19.81
C ILE A 4 -18.89 -68.50 -18.70
N MET A 5 -18.53 -67.69 -17.69
CA MET A 5 -18.49 -67.90 -16.20
C MET A 5 -17.50 -68.94 -15.61
N LYS A 6 -16.86 -68.78 -14.43
CA LYS A 6 -17.03 -67.90 -13.25
C LYS A 6 -15.85 -68.10 -12.27
N ARG A 7 -15.63 -67.10 -11.36
CA ARG A 7 -15.00 -67.10 -10.02
C ARG A 7 -13.61 -66.43 -9.85
N SER A 8 -13.66 -65.39 -8.99
CA SER A 8 -12.63 -64.58 -8.31
C SER A 8 -11.89 -65.40 -7.21
N PRO A 9 -10.86 -64.92 -6.46
CA PRO A 9 -10.79 -63.58 -5.85
C PRO A 9 -9.39 -62.94 -5.57
N PHE A 10 -9.44 -61.73 -4.99
CA PHE A 10 -8.40 -60.98 -4.27
C PHE A 10 -7.19 -60.42 -5.04
N LEU A 11 -7.16 -59.08 -5.14
CA LEU A 11 -5.91 -58.31 -5.07
C LEU A 11 -6.18 -57.00 -4.33
N SER A 12 -5.58 -56.85 -3.14
CA SER A 12 -5.46 -55.57 -2.44
C SER A 12 -4.31 -54.79 -3.04
N THR A 13 -4.54 -53.55 -3.44
CA THR A 13 -3.46 -52.64 -3.84
C THR A 13 -3.23 -51.64 -2.71
N LEU A 14 -1.98 -51.57 -2.26
CA LEU A 14 -1.47 -50.64 -1.24
C LEU A 14 -1.84 -49.20 -1.57
N LEU A 15 -2.40 -48.49 -0.59
CA LEU A 15 -2.37 -47.02 -0.53
C LEU A 15 -1.29 -46.65 0.49
N THR A 16 -0.10 -46.29 0.02
CA THR A 16 0.92 -45.61 0.82
C THR A 16 0.47 -44.17 1.02
N GLY A 17 -0.10 -43.87 2.19
CA GLY A 17 -0.39 -42.51 2.62
C GLY A 17 0.91 -41.77 2.93
N LEU A 18 1.29 -40.83 2.06
CA LEU A 18 2.32 -39.84 2.33
C LEU A 18 1.71 -38.80 3.29
N VAL A 19 2.03 -38.91 4.58
CA VAL A 19 1.74 -37.84 5.54
C VAL A 19 2.75 -36.73 5.26
N MET A 20 2.33 -35.67 4.56
CA MET A 20 3.07 -34.41 4.59
C MET A 20 2.89 -33.80 5.98
N LEU A 21 3.91 -33.97 6.82
CA LEU A 21 4.13 -33.08 7.97
C LEU A 21 4.48 -31.71 7.41
N PHE A 22 3.53 -30.77 7.43
CA PHE A 22 3.85 -29.35 7.34
C PHE A 22 4.56 -28.97 8.64
N SER A 23 5.89 -28.91 8.62
CA SER A 23 6.62 -28.17 9.64
C SER A 23 6.31 -26.69 9.46
N ILE A 24 5.55 -26.12 10.39
CA ILE A 24 5.42 -24.68 10.51
C ILE A 24 6.79 -24.16 10.92
N ILE A 25 7.52 -23.55 10.00
CA ILE A 25 8.76 -22.84 10.32
C ILE A 25 8.34 -21.51 10.95
N SER A 26 8.60 -21.37 12.25
CA SER A 26 8.28 -20.15 13.02
C SER A 26 9.12 -18.95 12.56
N PRO A 27 8.60 -17.71 12.65
CA PRO A 27 9.33 -16.50 12.23
C PRO A 27 10.65 -16.25 12.97
N ALA A 28 10.80 -16.81 14.18
CA ALA A 28 12.06 -16.74 14.94
C ALA A 28 13.17 -17.65 14.39
N GLN A 29 12.82 -18.72 13.67
CA GLN A 29 13.75 -19.72 13.14
C GLN A 29 13.82 -19.73 11.61
N ALA A 30 12.98 -18.94 10.92
CA ALA A 30 13.08 -18.74 9.50
C ALA A 30 14.42 -18.08 9.17
N GLN A 31 15.43 -18.91 8.89
CA GLN A 31 16.73 -18.47 8.40
C GLN A 31 16.52 -18.00 6.96
N VAL A 32 16.05 -16.76 6.82
CA VAL A 32 16.11 -16.05 5.55
C VAL A 32 17.58 -16.00 5.16
N GLN A 33 17.89 -16.43 3.94
CA GLN A 33 19.24 -16.34 3.40
C GLN A 33 19.71 -14.88 3.56
N ASP A 34 20.84 -14.67 4.24
CA ASP A 34 21.42 -13.34 4.57
C ASP A 34 20.76 -12.52 5.70
N ALA A 35 19.83 -13.09 6.49
CA ALA A 35 19.31 -12.41 7.68
C ALA A 35 20.30 -12.42 8.84
N THR A 36 20.83 -11.24 9.15
CA THR A 36 21.85 -11.02 10.18
C THR A 36 21.45 -9.96 11.19
N LEU A 37 20.32 -9.27 10.99
CA LEU A 37 19.86 -8.26 11.94
C LEU A 37 18.89 -8.90 12.94
N LEU A 38 19.17 -8.79 14.24
CA LEU A 38 18.25 -9.23 15.29
C LEU A 38 17.36 -8.05 15.71
N ARG A 39 16.11 -8.04 15.26
CA ARG A 39 15.17 -6.92 15.38
C ARG A 39 14.11 -7.19 16.45
N VAL A 40 13.84 -6.21 17.31
CA VAL A 40 12.74 -6.26 18.28
C VAL A 40 11.40 -6.02 17.58
N THR A 41 10.34 -6.74 17.98
CA THR A 41 9.02 -6.59 17.35
C THR A 41 8.23 -5.40 17.88
N ALA A 42 8.55 -4.91 19.09
CA ALA A 42 7.92 -3.72 19.66
C ALA A 42 7.98 -2.50 18.74
N ASP A 43 6.83 -1.86 18.57
CA ASP A 43 6.76 -0.56 17.94
C ASP A 43 7.17 0.53 18.94
N PHE A 44 8.34 1.12 18.70
CA PHE A 44 8.87 2.24 19.48
C PHE A 44 8.72 3.58 18.76
N GLY A 45 7.89 3.66 17.71
CA GLY A 45 7.67 4.85 16.91
C GLY A 45 8.76 5.14 15.87
N ASP A 46 9.67 4.18 15.61
CA ASP A 46 10.61 4.23 14.50
C ASP A 46 10.20 3.19 13.45
N PRO A 47 9.72 3.60 12.25
CA PRO A 47 9.26 2.66 11.23
C PRO A 47 10.37 1.73 10.72
N ARG A 48 11.64 2.08 10.93
CA ARG A 48 12.79 1.22 10.61
C ARG A 48 12.97 0.07 11.62
N GLY A 49 12.36 0.18 12.80
CA GLY A 49 12.54 -0.73 13.92
C GLY A 49 13.91 -0.59 14.61
N LEU A 50 14.08 -1.30 15.72
CA LEU A 50 15.35 -1.34 16.46
C LEU A 50 15.99 -2.73 16.37
N CYS A 51 17.28 -2.75 16.11
CA CYS A 51 18.13 -3.92 15.97
C CYS A 51 19.20 -3.90 17.06
N VAL A 52 19.63 -5.09 17.51
CA VAL A 52 20.77 -5.21 18.41
C VAL A 52 22.02 -4.62 17.74
N ASP A 53 22.74 -3.78 18.47
CA ASP A 53 23.82 -2.93 17.96
C ASP A 53 24.93 -2.80 19.01
N VAL A 54 26.18 -2.86 18.56
CA VAL A 54 27.33 -2.42 19.36
C VAL A 54 27.56 -0.93 19.17
N PHE A 55 27.80 -0.19 20.25
CA PHE A 55 28.07 1.24 20.15
C PHE A 55 29.25 1.54 19.20
N GLY A 56 28.98 2.26 18.11
CA GLY A 56 29.98 2.68 17.12
C GLY A 56 30.10 1.71 15.93
N SER A 57 30.68 2.18 14.82
CA SER A 57 30.88 1.36 13.62
C SER A 57 31.98 0.32 13.85
N ALA A 58 31.87 -0.90 13.31
CA ALA A 58 32.86 -2.00 13.39
C ALA A 58 34.28 -1.66 13.90
N ASP A 59 35.04 -0.83 13.17
CA ASP A 59 36.42 -0.41 13.46
C ASP A 59 36.59 0.52 14.69
N ARG A 60 35.49 1.13 15.13
CA ARG A 60 35.32 2.03 16.26
C ARG A 60 34.30 1.49 17.28
N ALA A 61 34.03 0.18 17.26
CA ALA A 61 33.13 -0.46 18.20
C ALA A 61 33.62 -0.28 19.64
N ARG A 62 32.71 0.15 20.51
CA ARG A 62 32.92 0.42 21.93
C ARG A 62 32.36 -0.71 22.76
N ILE A 63 33.09 -1.82 22.78
CA ILE A 63 32.69 -3.08 23.43
C ILE A 63 32.67 -2.98 24.97
N GLU A 64 33.24 -1.91 25.52
CA GLU A 64 33.15 -1.56 26.94
C GLU A 64 31.78 -1.01 27.35
N ARG A 65 30.92 -0.67 26.37
CA ARG A 65 29.55 -0.22 26.63
C ARG A 65 28.55 -1.37 26.58
N PRO A 66 27.43 -1.26 27.32
CA PRO A 66 26.34 -2.21 27.19
C PRO A 66 25.79 -2.30 25.77
N VAL A 67 25.34 -3.50 25.40
CA VAL A 67 24.61 -3.76 24.15
C VAL A 67 23.34 -2.91 24.12
N GLN A 68 23.01 -2.41 22.94
CA GLN A 68 21.85 -1.55 22.74
C GLN A 68 20.95 -2.05 21.61
N ALA A 69 19.69 -1.62 21.64
CA ALA A 69 18.78 -1.71 20.52
C ALA A 69 18.81 -0.34 19.82
N HIS A 70 19.45 -0.26 18.66
CA HIS A 70 19.57 0.97 17.87
C HIS A 70 18.69 0.86 16.63
N THR A 71 18.26 1.99 16.04
CA THR A 71 17.58 1.98 14.74
C THR A 71 18.31 1.06 13.76
N CYS A 72 17.56 0.13 13.16
CA CYS A 72 18.08 -0.79 12.18
C CYS A 72 18.65 -0.02 10.98
N LYS A 73 19.91 -0.29 10.64
CA LYS A 73 20.65 0.34 9.54
C LYS A 73 20.53 -0.55 8.30
N PHE A 74 19.93 -0.02 7.25
CA PHE A 74 19.79 -0.72 5.97
C PHE A 74 20.50 0.03 4.85
N GLY A 75 21.15 -0.69 3.92
CA GLY A 75 21.83 -0.08 2.76
C GLY A 75 22.97 0.90 3.09
N VAL A 76 23.42 0.93 4.35
CA VAL A 76 24.59 1.66 4.86
C VAL A 76 25.45 0.67 5.65
N ASP A 77 26.66 1.08 6.08
CA ASP A 77 27.47 0.22 6.95
C ASP A 77 26.70 -0.11 8.24
N ASN A 78 26.37 -1.38 8.40
CA ASN A 78 25.59 -1.94 9.50
C ASN A 78 26.30 -3.15 10.13
N ARG A 79 27.61 -3.28 9.91
CA ARG A 79 28.43 -4.38 10.44
C ARG A 79 28.41 -4.47 11.97
N ASP A 80 28.08 -3.37 12.63
CA ASP A 80 27.84 -3.24 14.07
C ASP A 80 26.50 -3.82 14.54
N GLN A 81 25.63 -4.27 13.62
CA GLN A 81 24.32 -4.87 13.88
C GLN A 81 24.17 -6.31 13.35
N GLN A 82 25.19 -6.83 12.68
CA GLN A 82 25.14 -8.14 12.02
C GLN A 82 25.50 -9.28 12.99
N LEU A 83 24.47 -9.81 13.64
CA LEU A 83 24.54 -10.96 14.52
C LEU A 83 24.39 -12.28 13.77
N SER A 84 24.82 -13.34 14.44
CA SER A 84 24.61 -14.71 14.03
C SER A 84 24.36 -15.58 15.25
N TRP A 85 23.67 -16.69 14.99
CA TRP A 85 23.34 -17.70 15.98
C TRP A 85 24.14 -18.96 15.68
N SER A 86 24.90 -19.46 16.66
CA SER A 86 25.69 -20.69 16.46
C SER A 86 24.87 -21.98 16.55
N GLY A 87 23.55 -21.89 16.73
CA GLY A 87 22.69 -23.07 16.75
C GLY A 87 22.92 -23.98 17.95
N SER A 88 22.52 -25.23 17.79
CA SER A 88 22.70 -26.32 18.76
C SER A 88 24.16 -26.67 19.05
N ASP A 89 25.11 -26.11 18.28
CA ASP A 89 26.52 -26.45 18.43
C ASP A 89 27.12 -25.77 19.66
N ASN A 90 26.72 -24.52 19.96
CA ASN A 90 27.27 -23.78 21.10
C ASN A 90 26.30 -22.79 21.79
N ASP A 91 25.09 -22.58 21.27
CA ASP A 91 24.07 -21.66 21.83
C ASP A 91 24.57 -20.22 22.06
N LEU A 92 25.39 -19.72 21.14
CA LEU A 92 25.99 -18.38 21.20
C LEU A 92 25.27 -17.44 20.24
N LEU A 93 24.93 -16.25 20.76
CA LEU A 93 24.57 -15.09 19.97
C LEU A 93 25.83 -14.24 19.80
N PHE A 94 26.30 -14.03 18.57
CA PHE A 94 27.59 -13.39 18.34
C PHE A 94 27.59 -12.44 17.15
N LEU A 95 28.42 -11.41 17.22
CA LEU A 95 28.64 -10.40 16.20
C LEU A 95 29.73 -10.88 15.24
N SER A 96 29.31 -11.39 14.07
CA SER A 96 30.17 -12.13 13.15
C SER A 96 31.36 -11.33 12.62
N VAL A 97 31.24 -10.01 12.54
CA VAL A 97 32.31 -9.14 12.01
C VAL A 97 33.46 -8.97 13.00
N LEU A 98 33.19 -9.04 14.31
CA LEU A 98 34.20 -8.81 15.36
C LEU A 98 34.54 -10.07 16.16
N ASP A 99 33.87 -11.19 15.89
CA ASP A 99 34.04 -12.46 16.62
C ASP A 99 33.81 -12.31 18.14
N LEU A 100 32.76 -11.56 18.49
CA LEU A 100 32.37 -11.28 19.87
C LEU A 100 31.01 -11.89 20.20
N CYS A 101 30.89 -12.49 21.37
CA CYS A 101 29.66 -13.08 21.88
C CYS A 101 28.94 -12.12 22.82
N VAL A 102 27.61 -12.17 22.78
CA VAL A 102 26.76 -11.47 23.74
C VAL A 102 26.85 -12.20 25.08
N GLU A 103 27.31 -11.50 26.11
CA GLU A 103 27.44 -11.98 27.48
C GLU A 103 26.61 -11.12 28.42
N ALA A 104 25.80 -11.74 29.28
CA ALA A 104 25.18 -11.03 30.40
C ALA A 104 26.21 -10.77 31.51
N GLU A 105 26.22 -9.58 32.10
CA GLU A 105 27.12 -9.28 33.23
C GLU A 105 26.86 -10.19 34.44
N THR A 106 25.58 -10.48 34.72
CA THR A 106 25.11 -11.41 35.74
C THR A 106 23.87 -12.16 35.24
N ALA A 107 23.47 -13.22 35.94
CA ALA A 107 22.23 -13.95 35.64
C ALA A 107 21.01 -13.39 36.41
N GLU A 108 21.04 -12.10 36.79
CA GLU A 108 20.06 -11.43 37.65
C GLU A 108 19.22 -10.39 36.89
N LEU A 109 18.08 -10.02 37.49
CA LEU A 109 17.18 -9.01 36.96
C LEU A 109 17.88 -7.66 36.83
N GLY A 110 17.75 -7.03 35.65
CA GLY A 110 18.33 -5.74 35.33
C GLY A 110 19.78 -5.81 34.87
N SER A 111 20.35 -7.01 34.71
CA SER A 111 21.72 -7.15 34.20
C SER A 111 21.87 -6.54 32.80
N ASP A 112 22.90 -5.73 32.63
CA ASP A 112 23.36 -5.29 31.32
C ASP A 112 24.00 -6.47 30.56
N LEU A 113 24.12 -6.29 29.24
CA LEU A 113 24.81 -7.22 28.36
C LEU A 113 26.00 -6.53 27.70
N TYR A 114 27.04 -7.29 27.37
CA TYR A 114 28.25 -6.80 26.74
C TYR A 114 28.68 -7.73 25.60
N PHE A 115 29.40 -7.17 24.62
CA PHE A 115 30.12 -7.97 23.64
C PHE A 115 31.50 -8.34 24.22
N LYS A 116 31.74 -9.65 24.40
CA LYS A 116 32.98 -10.22 24.95
C LYS A 116 33.58 -11.25 24.00
N ALA A 117 34.82 -11.66 24.24
CA ALA A 117 35.40 -12.78 23.53
C ALA A 117 34.50 -14.02 23.71
N CYS A 118 34.29 -14.76 22.63
CA CYS A 118 33.48 -15.98 22.68
C CYS A 118 34.20 -17.05 23.51
N GLU A 119 33.62 -17.37 24.66
CA GLU A 119 34.16 -18.32 25.64
C GLU A 119 33.07 -19.34 26.03
N ASN A 120 33.48 -20.43 26.70
CA ASN A 120 32.52 -21.37 27.26
C ASN A 120 31.98 -20.87 28.61
N SER A 121 31.32 -19.71 28.59
CA SER A 121 30.73 -19.05 29.77
C SER A 121 29.23 -19.35 29.86
N PRO A 122 28.68 -19.68 31.05
CA PRO A 122 27.24 -19.86 31.23
C PRO A 122 26.44 -18.56 31.04
N LEU A 123 27.12 -17.40 31.05
CA LEU A 123 26.53 -16.09 30.80
C LEU A 123 26.48 -15.72 29.30
N GLN A 124 27.07 -16.56 28.43
CA GLN A 124 27.01 -16.43 26.96
C GLN A 124 26.06 -17.43 26.29
N LYS A 125 25.41 -18.31 27.08
CA LYS A 125 24.53 -19.36 26.56
C LYS A 125 23.09 -18.87 26.52
N TRP A 126 22.52 -18.80 25.33
CA TRP A 126 21.17 -18.31 25.10
C TRP A 126 20.23 -19.41 24.61
N GLN A 127 18.93 -19.23 24.78
CA GLN A 127 17.90 -20.13 24.26
C GLN A 127 16.90 -19.28 23.47
N LEU A 128 16.81 -19.53 22.17
CA LEU A 128 15.85 -18.88 21.30
C LEU A 128 14.58 -19.72 21.23
N GLU A 129 13.47 -19.17 21.70
CA GLU A 129 12.15 -19.80 21.67
C GLU A 129 11.45 -19.53 20.33
N ASP A 130 10.54 -20.43 19.95
CA ASP A 130 9.72 -20.28 18.73
C ASP A 130 8.84 -19.01 18.77
N THR A 131 8.53 -18.52 19.97
CA THR A 131 7.77 -17.29 20.25
C THR A 131 8.58 -16.00 20.02
N GLY A 132 9.89 -16.11 19.75
CA GLY A 132 10.82 -14.99 19.58
C GLY A 132 11.50 -14.52 20.86
N GLU A 133 11.23 -15.15 22.01
CA GLU A 133 11.94 -14.86 23.25
C GLU A 133 13.38 -15.38 23.20
N ILE A 134 14.33 -14.61 23.73
CA ILE A 134 15.72 -15.03 23.91
C ILE A 134 16.02 -15.10 25.40
N LYS A 135 16.24 -16.31 25.92
CA LYS A 135 16.41 -16.59 27.35
C LYS A 135 17.86 -16.90 27.68
N LEU A 136 18.33 -16.50 28.87
CA LEU A 136 19.65 -16.89 29.35
C LEU A 136 19.61 -18.33 29.88
N LYS A 137 20.41 -19.26 29.36
CA LYS A 137 20.34 -20.68 29.77
C LYS A 137 20.71 -20.93 31.23
N SER A 138 21.57 -20.10 31.81
CA SER A 138 21.90 -20.18 33.23
C SER A 138 20.77 -19.71 34.15
N ASN A 139 19.79 -18.97 33.62
CA ASN A 139 18.58 -18.60 34.33
C ASN A 139 17.42 -18.36 33.34
N LEU A 140 16.64 -19.41 33.08
CA LEU A 140 15.54 -19.39 32.09
C LEU A 140 14.37 -18.47 32.47
N SER A 141 14.36 -17.89 33.67
CA SER A 141 13.40 -16.83 34.04
C SER A 141 13.80 -15.46 33.50
N MET A 142 15.01 -15.31 32.94
CA MET A 142 15.54 -14.04 32.42
C MET A 142 15.50 -14.01 30.89
N CYS A 143 14.91 -12.94 30.34
CA CYS A 143 14.72 -12.70 28.92
C CYS A 143 15.46 -11.44 28.48
N LEU A 144 16.07 -11.52 27.29
CA LEU A 144 16.63 -10.37 26.57
C LEU A 144 15.52 -9.37 26.25
N THR A 145 15.61 -8.16 26.81
CA THR A 145 14.53 -7.19 26.74
C THR A 145 15.02 -5.83 26.28
N ALA A 146 14.35 -5.24 25.28
CA ALA A 146 14.56 -3.85 24.91
C ALA A 146 13.93 -2.92 25.98
N SER A 147 14.70 -1.99 26.51
CA SER A 147 14.25 -1.07 27.55
C SER A 147 13.10 -0.17 27.07
N ALA A 148 12.17 0.16 27.98
CA ALA A 148 11.07 1.10 27.71
C ALA A 148 11.54 2.56 27.59
N ASP A 149 12.72 2.88 28.13
CA ASP A 149 13.27 4.24 28.11
C ASP A 149 14.03 4.50 26.80
N ALA A 150 13.74 5.63 26.16
CA ALA A 150 14.50 6.10 24.99
C ALA A 150 15.62 7.03 25.46
N VAL A 151 16.83 6.83 24.95
CA VAL A 151 17.93 7.78 25.16
C VAL A 151 18.15 8.57 23.86
N LEU A 152 18.52 9.85 24.05
CA LEU A 152 18.56 10.93 23.06
C LEU A 152 19.04 10.52 21.64
N PRO A 153 18.46 11.14 20.58
CA PRO A 153 18.82 10.89 19.19
C PRO A 153 20.32 11.14 18.94
N SER A 154 20.97 10.17 18.28
CA SER A 154 22.34 10.35 17.80
C SER A 154 22.33 10.44 16.28
N THR A 155 22.36 11.65 15.72
CA THR A 155 22.52 11.80 14.27
C THR A 155 23.55 12.83 13.88
N THR A 156 24.24 12.51 12.78
CA THR A 156 24.88 13.48 11.90
C THR A 156 23.78 14.37 11.29
N PRO A 157 24.01 15.68 11.09
CA PRO A 157 23.05 16.53 10.36
C PRO A 157 22.62 15.88 9.03
N MET A 158 21.33 15.95 8.70
CA MET A 158 20.68 15.44 7.47
C MET A 158 20.23 13.96 7.45
N VAL A 159 20.24 13.22 8.57
CA VAL A 159 19.59 11.90 8.66
C VAL A 159 18.17 12.06 9.24
N MET A 160 17.14 11.81 8.42
CA MET A 160 15.72 11.86 8.82
C MET A 160 15.01 10.55 8.43
N PRO A 161 14.24 9.92 9.34
CA PRO A 161 14.06 10.32 10.75
C PRO A 161 15.34 10.11 11.56
N GLU A 162 15.45 10.77 12.71
CA GLU A 162 16.63 10.64 13.58
C GLU A 162 16.82 9.19 14.03
N TYR A 163 18.07 8.76 14.23
CA TYR A 163 18.34 7.44 14.82
C TYR A 163 18.11 7.47 16.32
N TYR A 164 17.44 6.42 16.79
CA TYR A 164 17.13 6.19 18.20
C TYR A 164 17.92 4.99 18.71
N TYR A 165 18.19 4.98 20.02
CA TYR A 165 18.67 3.78 20.68
C TYR A 165 18.07 3.63 22.08
N ARG A 166 18.09 2.39 22.56
CA ARG A 166 17.58 1.96 23.86
C ARG A 166 18.54 0.93 24.44
N GLY A 167 18.60 0.86 25.78
CA GLY A 167 19.34 -0.22 26.43
C GLY A 167 18.70 -1.58 26.18
N ILE A 168 19.51 -2.64 26.18
CA ILE A 168 19.03 -4.02 26.27
C ILE A 168 19.52 -4.59 27.61
N ASN A 169 18.62 -5.19 28.37
CA ASN A 169 18.93 -5.78 29.67
C ASN A 169 18.16 -7.10 29.88
N LEU A 170 18.49 -7.81 30.94
CA LEU A 170 17.71 -8.96 31.40
C LEU A 170 16.49 -8.49 32.21
N GLU A 171 15.29 -8.79 31.75
CA GLU A 171 14.06 -8.68 32.56
C GLU A 171 13.50 -10.08 32.84
N ASN A 172 12.59 -10.19 33.82
CA ASN A 172 11.81 -11.42 33.98
C ASN A 172 11.07 -11.71 32.67
N CYS A 173 11.17 -12.94 32.17
CA CYS A 173 10.31 -13.43 31.10
C CYS A 173 8.87 -13.31 31.55
N LYS A 174 8.04 -12.61 30.77
CA LYS A 174 6.62 -12.48 31.06
C LYS A 174 5.84 -13.56 30.31
N ASP A 175 4.83 -14.12 30.98
CA ASP A 175 3.95 -15.14 30.38
C ASP A 175 3.13 -14.63 29.19
N GLU A 176 3.06 -13.30 28.99
CA GLU A 176 2.36 -12.66 27.88
C GLU A 176 3.30 -11.78 27.05
N LEU A 177 3.19 -11.96 25.73
CA LEU A 177 3.71 -11.25 24.54
C LEU A 177 4.15 -9.79 24.76
N SER A 178 5.10 -9.52 25.65
CA SER A 178 5.76 -8.23 25.72
C SER A 178 6.56 -8.11 24.43
N GLU A 179 6.07 -7.31 23.48
CA GLU A 179 6.75 -7.10 22.19
C GLU A 179 8.21 -6.62 22.36
N ARG A 180 8.56 -6.07 23.54
CA ARG A 180 9.94 -5.70 23.92
C ARG A 180 10.87 -6.90 24.16
N GLN A 181 10.33 -8.09 24.36
CA GLN A 181 11.01 -9.36 24.62
C GLN A 181 10.97 -10.31 23.41
N GLN A 182 10.28 -9.90 22.34
CA GLN A 182 10.16 -10.67 21.12
C GLN A 182 11.14 -10.15 20.06
N TRP A 183 11.96 -11.07 19.57
CA TRP A 183 13.00 -10.80 18.60
C TRP A 183 12.80 -11.68 17.37
N ARG A 184 13.12 -11.12 16.20
CA ARG A 184 13.12 -11.85 14.93
C ARG A 184 14.35 -11.50 14.11
N TRP A 185 14.73 -12.42 13.25
CA TRP A 185 15.76 -12.15 12.25
C TRP A 185 15.19 -11.27 11.12
N ALA A 186 16.00 -10.33 10.67
CA ALA A 186 15.69 -9.38 9.60
C ALA A 186 16.83 -9.38 8.57
N ALA A 187 16.47 -9.27 7.28
CA ALA A 187 17.43 -9.16 6.19
C ALA A 187 18.05 -7.75 6.17
N VAL A 188 19.31 -7.65 5.75
CA VAL A 188 20.05 -6.36 5.69
C VAL A 188 19.48 -5.37 4.68
N ASP A 189 18.58 -5.82 3.79
CA ASP A 189 17.89 -5.04 2.78
C ASP A 189 16.36 -5.04 2.96
N GLU A 190 15.85 -5.57 4.07
CA GLU A 190 14.41 -5.65 4.40
C GLU A 190 13.73 -4.28 4.26
N LEU A 191 14.42 -3.22 4.68
CA LEU A 191 14.06 -1.83 4.40
C LEU A 191 15.22 -1.18 3.61
N GLY A 192 14.98 -0.10 2.89
CA GLY A 192 16.06 0.61 2.16
C GLY A 192 16.95 1.46 3.01
N PRO A 193 18.10 1.90 2.45
CA PRO A 193 18.72 3.10 3.00
C PRO A 193 17.64 4.15 3.05
N ALA A 194 17.35 4.64 4.26
CA ALA A 194 16.31 5.63 4.55
C ALA A 194 16.67 6.94 3.84
N THR A 195 16.39 6.98 2.56
CA THR A 195 16.40 8.21 1.78
C THR A 195 15.04 8.87 1.98
N MET A 196 14.93 10.16 1.65
CA MET A 196 13.63 10.82 1.57
C MET A 196 12.66 10.07 0.62
N ASN A 197 13.16 9.20 -0.26
CA ASN A 197 12.36 8.27 -1.08
C ASN A 197 11.87 7.04 -0.32
N THR A 198 12.51 6.62 0.77
CA THR A 198 12.06 5.54 1.66
C THR A 198 11.02 6.04 2.66
N LEU A 199 10.95 7.36 2.85
CA LEU A 199 9.86 8.10 3.50
C LEU A 199 8.72 8.45 2.54
N ARG A 200 8.81 8.06 1.27
CA ARG A 200 7.65 8.07 0.35
C ARG A 200 6.89 6.78 0.63
N SER A 201 5.76 6.93 1.29
CA SER A 201 4.92 5.92 1.95
C SER A 201 4.93 4.53 1.30
N GLY A 202 5.71 3.59 1.85
CA GLY A 202 5.50 2.15 1.65
C GLY A 202 5.90 1.53 0.29
N MET A 203 6.24 2.30 -0.76
CA MET A 203 6.59 1.74 -2.07
C MET A 203 7.81 0.80 -2.00
N PRO A 204 7.67 -0.49 -2.37
CA PRO A 204 8.81 -1.42 -2.35
C PRO A 204 9.91 -1.01 -3.34
N LYS A 205 11.18 -1.19 -2.97
CA LYS A 205 12.33 -0.80 -3.82
C LYS A 205 12.28 -1.41 -5.22
N ALA A 206 11.90 -2.68 -5.32
CA ALA A 206 11.84 -3.39 -6.58
C ALA A 206 10.81 -2.75 -7.52
N ILE A 207 9.68 -2.31 -6.97
CA ILE A 207 8.64 -1.57 -7.68
C ILE A 207 9.16 -0.20 -8.11
N ALA A 208 9.76 0.57 -7.19
CA ALA A 208 10.32 1.88 -7.49
C ALA A 208 11.39 1.82 -8.60
N ALA A 209 12.30 0.84 -8.53
CA ALA A 209 13.30 0.60 -9.56
C ALA A 209 12.67 0.16 -10.89
N GLY A 210 11.65 -0.71 -10.84
CA GLY A 210 10.90 -1.17 -12.01
C GLY A 210 10.21 -0.02 -12.73
N ILE A 211 9.46 0.83 -12.01
CA ILE A 211 8.78 2.00 -12.58
C ILE A 211 9.80 2.96 -13.20
N LYS A 212 10.90 3.24 -12.48
CA LYS A 212 11.96 4.11 -12.99
C LYS A 212 12.58 3.56 -14.29
N ASN A 213 12.74 2.24 -14.40
CA ASN A 213 13.28 1.59 -15.60
C ASN A 213 12.30 1.64 -16.79
N LEU A 214 10.99 1.57 -16.54
CA LEU A 214 9.97 1.76 -17.57
C LEU A 214 9.96 3.19 -18.11
N GLY A 215 10.30 4.17 -17.26
CA GLY A 215 10.46 5.57 -17.65
C GLY A 215 9.13 6.32 -17.80
N LYS A 216 9.16 7.43 -18.56
CA LYS A 216 8.03 8.35 -18.73
C LYS A 216 7.14 7.97 -19.90
N GLY A 217 5.84 8.24 -19.74
CA GLY A 217 4.86 8.17 -20.81
C GLY A 217 3.83 7.06 -20.60
N LEU A 218 3.01 6.83 -21.63
CA LEU A 218 1.93 5.86 -21.61
C LEU A 218 1.92 5.12 -22.94
N ASN A 219 2.42 3.89 -22.93
CA ASN A 219 2.38 2.97 -24.06
C ASN A 219 2.11 1.55 -23.56
N ARG A 220 1.90 0.60 -24.48
CA ARG A 220 1.55 -0.78 -24.13
C ARG A 220 2.62 -1.49 -23.28
N GLU A 221 3.90 -1.19 -23.51
CA GLU A 221 5.02 -1.78 -22.76
C GLU A 221 5.07 -1.24 -21.32
N ILE A 222 4.96 0.09 -21.15
CA ILE A 222 4.89 0.71 -19.82
C ILE A 222 3.65 0.24 -19.06
N LEU A 223 2.50 0.17 -19.75
CA LEU A 223 1.25 -0.33 -19.17
C LEU A 223 1.41 -1.76 -18.64
N LYS A 224 1.84 -2.67 -19.52
CA LYS A 224 2.03 -4.06 -19.16
C LYS A 224 3.07 -4.22 -18.06
N GLY A 225 4.23 -3.56 -18.20
CA GLY A 225 5.31 -3.65 -17.24
C GLY A 225 4.90 -3.15 -15.86
N THR A 226 4.10 -2.09 -15.78
CA THR A 226 3.59 -1.59 -14.51
C THR A 226 2.61 -2.56 -13.86
N LEU A 227 1.67 -3.12 -14.62
CA LEU A 227 0.74 -4.12 -14.10
C LEU A 227 1.47 -5.37 -13.63
N ASP A 228 2.47 -5.83 -14.38
CA ASP A 228 3.29 -7.00 -14.03
C ASP A 228 4.08 -6.75 -12.73
N LEU A 229 4.50 -5.51 -12.42
CA LEU A 229 5.15 -5.17 -11.15
C LEU A 229 4.20 -5.34 -9.94
N TYR A 230 2.92 -4.99 -10.11
CA TYR A 230 1.93 -5.03 -9.01
C TYR A 230 1.15 -6.34 -8.92
N ALA A 231 1.22 -7.22 -9.93
CA ALA A 231 0.39 -8.42 -10.02
C ALA A 231 0.51 -9.37 -8.82
N ASP A 232 1.71 -9.53 -8.27
CA ASP A 232 2.00 -10.44 -7.16
C ASP A 232 2.11 -9.72 -5.80
N GLN A 233 1.79 -8.43 -5.74
CA GLN A 233 1.84 -7.69 -4.47
C GLN A 233 0.70 -8.13 -3.55
N ALA A 234 1.06 -8.45 -2.30
CA ALA A 234 0.09 -8.82 -1.30
C ALA A 234 -0.84 -7.63 -0.99
N HIS A 235 -2.14 -7.90 -0.96
CA HIS A 235 -3.13 -6.95 -0.49
C HIS A 235 -3.41 -7.18 1.01
N PHE A 236 -3.80 -6.15 1.74
CA PHE A 236 -4.07 -6.27 3.19
C PHE A 236 -5.40 -6.97 3.52
N TYR A 237 -6.18 -7.36 2.51
CA TYR A 237 -7.48 -8.01 2.64
C TYR A 237 -7.48 -9.43 2.08
N ASP A 238 -8.43 -10.25 2.53
CA ASP A 238 -8.66 -11.58 1.99
C ASP A 238 -9.66 -11.53 0.83
N GLU A 239 -9.41 -12.26 -0.25
CA GLU A 239 -10.27 -12.26 -1.46
C GLU A 239 -11.72 -12.73 -1.21
N ASP A 240 -11.93 -13.59 -0.21
CA ASP A 240 -13.25 -14.14 0.11
C ASP A 240 -14.06 -13.26 1.08
N GLU A 241 -13.53 -12.12 1.53
CA GLU A 241 -14.20 -11.27 2.52
C GLU A 241 -15.28 -10.36 1.92
N PHE A 242 -15.40 -10.29 0.60
CA PHE A 242 -16.31 -9.35 -0.08
C PHE A 242 -17.67 -9.98 -0.40
N ILE A 243 -18.69 -9.13 -0.40
CA ILE A 243 -19.98 -9.37 -1.07
C ILE A 243 -20.04 -8.36 -2.20
N ILE A 244 -20.16 -8.88 -3.41
CA ILE A 244 -20.14 -8.10 -4.65
C ILE A 244 -21.45 -8.37 -5.38
N GLU A 245 -22.22 -7.32 -5.61
CA GLU A 245 -23.34 -7.36 -6.54
C GLU A 245 -22.89 -6.71 -7.85
N THR A 246 -22.95 -7.48 -8.94
CA THR A 246 -22.31 -7.14 -10.22
C THR A 246 -23.32 -6.79 -11.30
N ASP A 247 -22.89 -5.98 -12.26
CA ASP A 247 -23.63 -5.63 -13.48
C ASP A 247 -25.00 -4.98 -13.23
N ILE A 248 -25.10 -4.20 -12.15
CA ILE A 248 -26.31 -3.43 -11.83
C ILE A 248 -26.46 -2.31 -12.86
N ALA A 249 -27.58 -2.28 -13.58
CA ALA A 249 -27.85 -1.26 -14.57
C ALA A 249 -28.22 0.07 -13.89
N TYR A 250 -27.49 1.15 -14.20
CA TYR A 250 -27.84 2.52 -13.80
C TYR A 250 -28.43 3.33 -14.97
N GLY A 251 -28.48 2.75 -16.17
CA GLY A 251 -29.02 3.37 -17.37
C GLY A 251 -29.44 2.34 -18.43
N SER A 252 -29.88 2.81 -19.59
CA SER A 252 -30.43 1.94 -20.64
C SER A 252 -29.38 1.34 -21.59
N ASN A 253 -28.17 1.90 -21.62
CA ASN A 253 -27.09 1.37 -22.46
C ASN A 253 -26.40 0.19 -21.76
N GLU A 254 -25.92 -0.79 -22.53
CA GLU A 254 -25.30 -2.01 -21.99
C GLU A 254 -24.04 -1.77 -21.14
N ARG A 255 -23.36 -0.63 -21.34
CA ARG A 255 -22.18 -0.20 -20.57
C ARG A 255 -22.55 0.66 -19.35
N GLN A 256 -23.80 1.07 -19.20
CA GLN A 256 -24.25 1.81 -18.03
C GLN A 256 -24.52 0.86 -16.86
N LYS A 257 -23.43 0.26 -16.38
CA LYS A 257 -23.41 -0.75 -15.32
C LYS A 257 -22.44 -0.37 -14.22
N LEU A 258 -22.77 -0.78 -13.00
CA LEU A 258 -21.90 -0.67 -11.85
C LEU A 258 -21.93 -1.94 -11.00
N ASP A 259 -20.86 -2.12 -10.23
CA ASP A 259 -20.75 -3.16 -9.22
C ASP A 259 -20.66 -2.49 -7.84
N VAL A 260 -21.31 -3.08 -6.83
CA VAL A 260 -21.26 -2.62 -5.43
C VAL A 260 -20.51 -3.64 -4.56
N TYR A 261 -19.50 -3.17 -3.85
CA TYR A 261 -18.60 -3.94 -3.00
C TYR A 261 -18.82 -3.57 -1.53
N THR A 262 -19.11 -4.59 -0.73
CA THR A 262 -19.22 -4.48 0.74
C THR A 262 -18.34 -5.55 1.41
N SER A 263 -17.88 -5.29 2.64
CA SER A 263 -17.10 -6.26 3.41
C SER A 263 -18.00 -7.10 4.33
N LYS A 264 -17.74 -8.41 4.41
CA LYS A 264 -18.32 -9.33 5.41
C LYS A 264 -17.77 -9.04 6.81
N LYS A 265 -16.52 -8.61 6.91
CA LYS A 265 -15.81 -8.34 8.18
C LYS A 265 -16.10 -6.95 8.72
N ARG A 266 -16.24 -5.95 7.85
CA ARG A 266 -16.50 -4.54 8.22
C ARG A 266 -17.84 -4.06 7.70
N ARG A 267 -18.92 -4.65 8.23
CA ARG A 267 -20.29 -4.22 7.91
C ARG A 267 -20.68 -3.00 8.73
N TYR A 268 -20.98 -1.90 8.05
CA TYR A 268 -21.78 -0.83 8.63
C TYR A 268 -23.25 -1.19 8.51
N PHE A 269 -23.99 -1.12 9.62
CA PHE A 269 -25.45 -1.27 9.57
C PHE A 269 -26.12 -0.07 8.88
N SER A 270 -25.47 1.10 8.86
CA SER A 270 -25.88 2.29 8.12
C SER A 270 -24.78 3.36 8.18
N GLY A 271 -24.71 4.22 7.16
CA GLY A 271 -23.98 5.50 7.23
C GLY A 271 -22.52 5.47 6.75
N ALA A 272 -22.06 4.41 6.07
CA ALA A 272 -20.69 4.35 5.55
C ALA A 272 -20.49 5.35 4.40
N PRO A 273 -19.33 6.03 4.30
CA PRO A 273 -18.97 6.76 3.08
C PRO A 273 -18.98 5.83 1.87
N VAL A 274 -19.22 6.41 0.70
CA VAL A 274 -19.27 5.70 -0.58
C VAL A 274 -18.18 6.24 -1.49
N LEU A 275 -17.40 5.38 -2.13
CA LEU A 275 -16.46 5.77 -3.18
C LEU A 275 -16.87 5.14 -4.51
N ILE A 276 -17.21 5.99 -5.48
CA ILE A 276 -17.42 5.59 -6.87
C ILE A 276 -16.08 5.70 -7.61
N TYR A 277 -15.63 4.61 -8.21
CA TYR A 277 -14.48 4.59 -9.11
C TYR A 277 -14.92 4.65 -10.57
N ILE A 278 -14.31 5.56 -11.34
CA ILE A 278 -14.49 5.72 -12.78
C ILE A 278 -13.14 5.47 -13.45
N HIS A 279 -13.06 4.37 -14.21
CA HIS A 279 -11.82 3.93 -14.85
C HIS A 279 -11.34 4.87 -15.97
N GLY A 280 -10.04 4.82 -16.30
CA GLY A 280 -9.46 5.44 -17.48
C GLY A 280 -9.61 4.59 -18.74
N GLY A 281 -8.66 4.68 -19.67
CA GLY A 281 -8.71 3.95 -20.95
C GLY A 281 -8.91 4.82 -22.18
N GLY A 282 -8.52 6.10 -22.12
CA GLY A 282 -8.43 6.97 -23.29
C GLY A 282 -9.74 7.19 -24.02
N PHE A 283 -10.87 7.18 -23.30
CA PHE A 283 -12.24 7.40 -23.79
C PHE A 283 -12.82 6.29 -24.69
N THR A 284 -11.97 5.48 -25.32
CA THR A 284 -12.35 4.43 -26.29
C THR A 284 -12.27 3.02 -25.70
N GLY A 285 -11.76 2.88 -24.48
CA GLY A 285 -11.58 1.58 -23.83
C GLY A 285 -11.75 1.64 -22.32
N GLY A 286 -11.61 0.45 -21.74
CA GLY A 286 -11.64 0.24 -20.30
C GLY A 286 -12.87 -0.53 -19.81
N ASP A 287 -12.75 -1.10 -18.62
CA ASP A 287 -13.81 -1.83 -17.95
C ASP A 287 -13.57 -1.87 -16.44
N LYS A 288 -14.62 -2.17 -15.67
CA LYS A 288 -14.55 -2.38 -14.22
C LYS A 288 -13.60 -3.52 -13.82
N THR A 289 -13.31 -4.47 -14.72
CA THR A 289 -12.34 -5.54 -14.46
C THR A 289 -10.88 -5.10 -14.46
N MET A 290 -10.56 -3.85 -14.87
CA MET A 290 -9.15 -3.40 -14.95
C MET A 290 -8.51 -3.15 -13.58
N ASN A 291 -9.28 -2.62 -12.62
CA ASN A 291 -8.77 -2.26 -11.30
C ASN A 291 -9.71 -2.76 -10.19
N PRO A 292 -9.94 -4.08 -10.07
CA PRO A 292 -10.84 -4.64 -9.06
C PRO A 292 -10.31 -4.45 -7.64
N ASN A 293 -9.01 -4.19 -7.48
CA ASN A 293 -8.35 -3.89 -6.20
C ASN A 293 -8.90 -2.62 -5.55
N ILE A 294 -9.30 -1.61 -6.34
CA ILE A 294 -9.76 -0.31 -5.83
C ILE A 294 -11.03 -0.46 -4.98
N PRO A 295 -12.19 -0.88 -5.53
CA PRO A 295 -13.41 -0.98 -4.75
C PRO A 295 -13.29 -2.00 -3.61
N LYS A 296 -12.49 -3.07 -3.78
CA LYS A 296 -12.16 -4.03 -2.71
C LYS A 296 -11.42 -3.38 -1.56
N THR A 297 -10.38 -2.59 -1.83
CA THR A 297 -9.59 -1.89 -0.82
C THR A 297 -10.47 -0.99 0.03
N PHE A 298 -11.29 -0.17 -0.61
CA PHE A 298 -12.19 0.73 0.13
C PHE A 298 -13.25 -0.06 0.92
N ALA A 299 -13.82 -1.15 0.36
CA ALA A 299 -14.71 -2.06 1.09
C ALA A 299 -14.04 -2.68 2.32
N ALA A 300 -12.79 -3.13 2.20
CA ALA A 300 -12.00 -3.69 3.30
C ALA A 300 -11.69 -2.66 4.39
N MET A 301 -11.67 -1.37 4.06
CA MET A 301 -11.52 -0.25 4.99
C MET A 301 -12.85 0.23 5.58
N GLY A 302 -13.98 -0.31 5.11
CA GLY A 302 -15.31 0.03 5.61
C GLY A 302 -16.02 1.15 4.84
N ILE A 303 -15.55 1.50 3.64
CA ILE A 303 -16.20 2.40 2.69
C ILE A 303 -16.93 1.56 1.65
N ILE A 304 -18.13 1.96 1.23
CA ILE A 304 -18.82 1.24 0.15
C ILE A 304 -18.10 1.51 -1.17
N GLY A 305 -17.52 0.47 -1.77
CA GLY A 305 -16.86 0.57 -3.06
C GLY A 305 -17.88 0.42 -4.20
N VAL A 306 -17.93 1.37 -5.13
CA VAL A 306 -18.74 1.28 -6.34
C VAL A 306 -17.83 1.38 -7.55
N ASN A 307 -17.90 0.44 -8.48
CA ASN A 307 -17.06 0.43 -9.68
C ASN A 307 -17.95 0.51 -10.92
N ALA A 308 -17.90 1.63 -11.65
CA ALA A 308 -18.83 1.91 -12.73
C ALA A 308 -18.13 1.98 -14.09
N THR A 309 -18.77 1.38 -15.10
CA THR A 309 -18.41 1.57 -16.51
C THR A 309 -19.24 2.69 -17.11
N TYR A 310 -18.81 3.21 -18.26
CA TYR A 310 -19.50 4.27 -19.01
C TYR A 310 -19.46 3.98 -20.52
N ARG A 311 -20.24 4.73 -21.30
CA ARG A 311 -20.27 4.61 -22.77
C ARG A 311 -18.97 5.12 -23.38
N LEU A 312 -18.44 4.40 -24.37
CA LEU A 312 -17.15 4.67 -24.98
C LEU A 312 -17.30 5.37 -26.34
N ALA A 313 -16.25 6.07 -26.75
CA ALA A 313 -16.08 6.47 -28.15
C ALA A 313 -15.68 5.25 -29.02
N PRO A 314 -16.03 5.24 -30.32
CA PRO A 314 -16.71 6.31 -31.07
C PRO A 314 -18.25 6.29 -30.94
N ASP A 315 -18.85 5.30 -30.27
CA ASP A 315 -20.31 5.17 -30.16
C ASP A 315 -20.96 6.36 -29.44
N THR A 316 -20.20 7.02 -28.56
CA THR A 316 -20.60 8.25 -27.90
C THR A 316 -19.47 9.26 -27.82
N GLN A 317 -19.84 10.53 -27.89
CA GLN A 317 -18.95 11.68 -27.80
C GLN A 317 -19.21 12.46 -26.51
N TRP A 318 -18.34 13.42 -26.20
CA TRP A 318 -18.60 14.41 -25.17
C TRP A 318 -20.00 15.05 -25.36
N PRO A 319 -20.81 15.23 -24.29
CA PRO A 319 -20.51 15.02 -22.88
C PRO A 319 -20.99 13.67 -22.31
N ALA A 320 -21.12 12.61 -23.13
CA ALA A 320 -21.72 11.33 -22.70
C ALA A 320 -21.09 10.72 -21.44
N GLY A 321 -19.76 10.79 -21.30
CA GLY A 321 -19.07 10.29 -20.11
C GLY A 321 -19.44 11.05 -18.83
N ALA A 322 -19.55 12.38 -18.89
CA ALA A 322 -20.01 13.20 -17.76
C ALA A 322 -21.48 12.92 -17.39
N LEU A 323 -22.33 12.72 -18.40
CA LEU A 323 -23.73 12.31 -18.22
C LEU A 323 -23.83 10.93 -17.55
N ASP A 324 -22.97 9.99 -17.93
CA ASP A 324 -22.93 8.64 -17.36
C ASP A 324 -22.46 8.66 -15.91
N VAL A 325 -21.46 9.48 -15.56
CA VAL A 325 -21.07 9.72 -14.16
C VAL A 325 -22.25 10.27 -13.36
N GLY A 326 -22.97 11.27 -13.89
CA GLY A 326 -24.15 11.83 -13.24
C GLY A 326 -25.28 10.81 -13.03
N ALA A 327 -25.49 9.90 -13.99
CA ALA A 327 -26.47 8.82 -13.87
C ALA A 327 -26.06 7.77 -12.83
N ALA A 328 -24.77 7.40 -12.77
CA ALA A 328 -24.25 6.50 -11.74
C ALA A 328 -24.37 7.12 -10.34
N VAL A 329 -24.06 8.41 -10.18
CA VAL A 329 -24.25 9.14 -8.91
C VAL A 329 -25.71 9.15 -8.50
N LYS A 330 -26.63 9.41 -9.44
CA LYS A 330 -28.06 9.37 -9.17
C LYS A 330 -28.49 7.99 -8.66
N TRP A 331 -28.06 6.92 -9.32
CA TRP A 331 -28.33 5.56 -8.88
C TRP A 331 -27.80 5.30 -7.46
N VAL A 332 -26.56 5.71 -7.18
CA VAL A 332 -25.97 5.56 -5.84
C VAL A 332 -26.79 6.32 -4.80
N HIS A 333 -27.15 7.57 -5.06
CA HIS A 333 -27.94 8.37 -4.13
C HIS A 333 -29.32 7.73 -3.83
N GLU A 334 -29.95 7.12 -4.82
CA GLU A 334 -31.26 6.47 -4.69
C GLU A 334 -31.21 5.11 -3.97
N ASN A 335 -30.12 4.33 -4.12
CA ASN A 335 -30.10 2.91 -3.75
C ASN A 335 -29.04 2.54 -2.68
N ILE A 336 -27.98 3.34 -2.48
CA ILE A 336 -26.81 2.89 -1.70
C ILE A 336 -27.10 2.65 -0.20
N LYS A 337 -28.19 3.23 0.32
CA LYS A 337 -28.68 2.96 1.67
C LYS A 337 -28.95 1.47 1.92
N GLU A 338 -29.41 0.74 0.89
CA GLU A 338 -29.66 -0.71 0.98
C GLU A 338 -28.37 -1.52 1.20
N TYR A 339 -27.23 -0.94 0.82
CA TYR A 339 -25.90 -1.50 0.99
C TYR A 339 -25.18 -0.98 2.25
N GLY A 340 -25.87 -0.16 3.07
CA GLY A 340 -25.31 0.47 4.27
C GLY A 340 -24.57 1.77 4.03
N GLY A 341 -24.57 2.30 2.81
CA GLY A 341 -23.92 3.56 2.45
C GLY A 341 -24.73 4.81 2.82
N ASN A 342 -24.04 5.92 2.98
CA ASN A 342 -24.60 7.25 3.17
C ASN A 342 -24.64 8.00 1.83
N PRO A 343 -25.83 8.31 1.27
CA PRO A 343 -25.94 9.02 -0.01
C PRO A 343 -25.47 10.49 0.08
N ASP A 344 -25.31 11.04 1.29
CA ASP A 344 -24.78 12.39 1.50
C ASP A 344 -23.24 12.40 1.61
N GLN A 345 -22.59 11.22 1.69
CA GLN A 345 -21.13 11.06 1.75
C GLN A 345 -20.62 10.23 0.56
N VAL A 346 -20.99 10.66 -0.65
CA VAL A 346 -20.54 10.06 -1.90
C VAL A 346 -19.30 10.78 -2.39
N PHE A 347 -18.21 10.06 -2.56
CA PHE A 347 -16.97 10.52 -3.16
C PHE A 347 -16.78 9.85 -4.52
N ILE A 348 -16.10 10.52 -5.44
CA ILE A 348 -15.76 9.93 -6.75
C ILE A 348 -14.25 10.01 -6.96
N LEU A 349 -13.65 8.88 -7.33
CA LEU A 349 -12.27 8.81 -7.83
C LEU A 349 -12.30 8.48 -9.32
N GLY A 350 -11.79 9.40 -10.13
CA GLY A 350 -11.58 9.17 -11.55
C GLY A 350 -10.10 9.07 -11.89
N GLU A 351 -9.74 8.12 -12.77
CA GLU A 351 -8.39 7.96 -13.31
C GLU A 351 -8.34 8.35 -14.79
N SER A 352 -7.36 9.15 -15.20
CA SER A 352 -7.10 9.47 -16.61
C SER A 352 -8.37 9.99 -17.32
N ALA A 353 -8.83 9.33 -18.37
CA ALA A 353 -10.10 9.64 -19.05
C ALA A 353 -11.31 9.69 -18.08
N GLY A 354 -11.36 8.81 -17.09
CA GLY A 354 -12.37 8.82 -16.04
C GLY A 354 -12.32 10.09 -15.20
N ALA A 355 -11.12 10.58 -14.84
CA ALA A 355 -10.97 11.87 -14.15
C ALA A 355 -11.56 13.03 -14.96
N PHE A 356 -11.41 13.01 -16.29
CA PHE A 356 -12.04 14.00 -17.18
C PHE A 356 -13.57 13.93 -17.11
N HIS A 357 -14.15 12.72 -17.11
CA HIS A 357 -15.61 12.55 -16.97
C HIS A 357 -16.12 13.05 -15.62
N VAL A 358 -15.40 12.77 -14.54
CA VAL A 358 -15.74 13.28 -13.20
C VAL A 358 -15.64 14.81 -13.16
N ALA A 359 -14.61 15.41 -13.77
CA ALA A 359 -14.49 16.86 -13.89
C ALA A 359 -15.63 17.47 -14.72
N GLY A 360 -16.06 16.80 -15.80
CA GLY A 360 -17.23 17.20 -16.58
C GLY A 360 -18.51 17.17 -15.76
N TYR A 361 -18.78 16.07 -15.06
CA TYR A 361 -19.91 15.97 -14.13
C TYR A 361 -19.85 17.07 -13.06
N LEU A 362 -18.68 17.28 -12.45
CA LEU A 362 -18.55 18.20 -11.33
C LEU A 362 -18.70 19.65 -11.78
N PHE A 363 -17.90 20.07 -12.76
CA PHE A 363 -17.76 21.48 -13.14
C PHE A 363 -18.79 21.95 -14.15
N ARG A 364 -19.49 21.03 -14.83
CA ARG A 364 -20.50 21.36 -15.84
C ARG A 364 -21.90 20.85 -15.48
N PRO A 365 -22.47 21.25 -14.32
CA PRO A 365 -23.85 20.92 -13.98
C PRO A 365 -24.87 21.46 -15.01
N ASP A 366 -24.51 22.48 -15.80
CA ASP A 366 -25.30 22.98 -16.91
C ASP A 366 -25.54 21.95 -18.03
N LEU A 367 -24.70 20.90 -18.10
CA LEU A 367 -24.85 19.79 -19.04
C LEU A 367 -25.68 18.64 -18.47
N LEU A 368 -25.94 18.62 -17.16
CA LEU A 368 -26.57 17.50 -16.47
C LEU A 368 -28.09 17.71 -16.34
N PRO A 369 -28.88 16.63 -16.19
CA PRO A 369 -30.26 16.73 -15.75
C PRO A 369 -30.39 17.49 -14.42
N ALA A 370 -31.43 18.31 -14.26
CA ALA A 370 -31.60 19.19 -13.10
C ALA A 370 -31.61 18.46 -11.74
N GLU A 371 -32.07 17.21 -11.71
CA GLU A 371 -32.17 16.36 -10.51
C GLU A 371 -30.91 15.53 -10.24
N THR A 372 -29.79 15.81 -10.92
CA THR A 372 -28.55 15.08 -10.66
C THR A 372 -27.97 15.48 -9.29
N PRO A 373 -27.83 14.52 -8.34
CA PRO A 373 -27.34 14.84 -7.00
C PRO A 373 -25.93 15.42 -7.00
N ALA A 374 -25.58 16.14 -5.93
CA ALA A 374 -24.20 16.52 -5.68
C ALA A 374 -23.43 15.36 -5.00
N ILE A 375 -22.12 15.53 -4.88
CA ILE A 375 -21.21 14.59 -4.21
C ILE A 375 -20.47 15.33 -3.09
N ALA A 376 -19.95 14.60 -2.10
CA ALA A 376 -19.18 15.16 -1.01
C ALA A 376 -17.77 15.61 -1.44
N GLY A 377 -17.14 14.94 -2.41
CA GLY A 377 -15.82 15.31 -2.90
C GLY A 377 -15.35 14.50 -4.11
N ALA A 378 -14.43 15.07 -4.89
CA ALA A 378 -13.87 14.42 -6.09
C ALA A 378 -12.35 14.27 -6.02
N VAL A 379 -11.85 13.11 -6.46
CA VAL A 379 -10.43 12.80 -6.63
C VAL A 379 -10.13 12.65 -8.12
N PHE A 380 -9.20 13.45 -8.60
CA PHE A 380 -8.71 13.47 -9.97
C PHE A 380 -7.31 12.88 -10.03
N ALA A 381 -7.19 11.61 -10.45
CA ALA A 381 -5.92 10.94 -10.62
C ALA A 381 -5.43 11.05 -12.07
N SER A 382 -4.39 11.88 -12.29
CA SER A 382 -3.69 12.00 -13.57
C SER A 382 -4.62 12.23 -14.79
N GLY A 383 -5.56 13.17 -14.68
CA GLY A 383 -6.54 13.46 -15.73
C GLY A 383 -6.03 14.33 -16.89
N PRO A 384 -6.45 14.07 -18.15
CA PRO A 384 -6.08 14.87 -19.33
C PRO A 384 -7.01 16.10 -19.48
N PHE A 385 -6.95 17.05 -18.55
CA PHE A 385 -7.93 18.15 -18.48
C PHE A 385 -7.80 19.23 -19.57
N LEU A 386 -6.72 19.21 -20.34
CA LEU A 386 -6.50 20.16 -21.43
C LEU A 386 -6.96 19.54 -22.75
N VAL A 387 -7.97 20.15 -23.37
CA VAL A 387 -8.44 19.79 -24.71
C VAL A 387 -7.55 20.51 -25.75
N GLU A 388 -6.48 19.85 -26.20
CA GLU A 388 -5.55 20.40 -27.19
C GLU A 388 -6.08 20.21 -28.61
N THR A 389 -6.50 21.28 -29.30
CA THR A 389 -6.98 21.22 -30.71
C THR A 389 -5.93 20.77 -31.72
N ALA A 390 -4.66 20.83 -31.34
CA ALA A 390 -3.54 20.31 -32.12
C ALA A 390 -3.36 18.79 -32.01
N ASP A 391 -4.01 18.14 -31.03
CA ASP A 391 -3.99 16.69 -30.90
C ASP A 391 -5.00 16.06 -31.88
N GLU A 392 -4.47 15.31 -32.84
CA GLU A 392 -5.25 14.64 -33.90
C GLU A 392 -5.31 13.13 -33.70
N SER A 393 -5.08 12.65 -32.48
CA SER A 393 -5.23 11.23 -32.18
C SER A 393 -6.66 10.77 -32.45
N GLU A 394 -6.77 9.57 -33.01
CA GLU A 394 -8.07 8.96 -33.34
C GLU A 394 -8.99 8.88 -32.11
N ALA A 395 -8.42 8.62 -30.93
CA ALA A 395 -9.15 8.58 -29.67
C ALA A 395 -9.81 9.93 -29.34
N HIS A 396 -9.06 11.03 -29.47
CA HIS A 396 -9.58 12.38 -29.21
C HIS A 396 -10.59 12.82 -30.26
N ILE A 397 -10.33 12.59 -31.55
CA ILE A 397 -11.33 12.90 -32.60
C ILE A 397 -12.61 12.09 -32.38
N SER A 398 -12.49 10.81 -32.02
CA SER A 398 -13.64 9.94 -31.77
C SER A 398 -14.48 10.41 -30.57
N TYR A 399 -13.86 11.00 -29.55
CA TYR A 399 -14.56 11.44 -28.34
C TYR A 399 -15.02 12.90 -28.36
N TRP A 400 -14.19 13.83 -28.84
CA TRP A 400 -14.52 15.26 -28.93
C TRP A 400 -15.35 15.61 -30.17
N GLY A 401 -15.33 14.74 -31.18
CA GLY A 401 -15.96 14.99 -32.48
C GLY A 401 -15.01 15.63 -33.50
N GLU A 402 -15.36 15.46 -34.78
CA GLU A 402 -14.55 15.92 -35.92
C GLU A 402 -14.49 17.45 -36.04
N ASP A 403 -15.52 18.15 -35.58
CA ASP A 403 -15.57 19.62 -35.62
C ASP A 403 -14.79 20.25 -34.46
N LYS A 404 -13.49 20.49 -34.72
CA LYS A 404 -12.58 21.14 -33.77
C LYS A 404 -13.02 22.53 -33.31
N ALA A 405 -13.91 23.22 -34.04
CA ALA A 405 -14.41 24.51 -33.61
C ALA A 405 -15.22 24.42 -32.30
N THR A 406 -15.80 23.25 -32.02
CA THR A 406 -16.58 22.99 -30.80
C THR A 406 -15.74 22.68 -29.56
N TRP A 407 -14.45 22.37 -29.73
CA TRP A 407 -13.60 21.89 -28.64
C TRP A 407 -13.35 22.95 -27.55
N GLY A 408 -13.52 24.24 -27.87
CA GLY A 408 -13.49 25.32 -26.88
C GLY A 408 -14.60 25.21 -25.83
N ASP A 409 -15.79 24.73 -26.22
CA ASP A 409 -16.94 24.56 -25.32
C ASP A 409 -16.83 23.30 -24.43
N ILE A 410 -16.00 22.35 -24.87
CA ILE A 410 -15.62 21.15 -24.13
C ILE A 410 -14.61 21.51 -23.03
N SER A 411 -13.67 22.40 -23.34
CA SER A 411 -12.63 22.86 -22.43
C SER A 411 -13.22 23.45 -21.14
N PHE A 412 -12.50 23.23 -20.02
CA PHE A 412 -12.84 23.84 -18.74
C PHE A 412 -12.50 25.33 -18.64
N ALA A 413 -11.76 25.88 -19.61
CA ALA A 413 -11.39 27.30 -19.63
C ALA A 413 -12.62 28.22 -19.55
N GLY A 414 -12.77 28.95 -18.44
CA GLY A 414 -13.95 29.80 -18.19
C GLY A 414 -15.29 29.06 -18.06
N ASN A 415 -15.28 27.72 -18.04
CA ASN A 415 -16.48 26.89 -18.08
C ASN A 415 -16.76 26.16 -16.75
N ILE A 416 -15.98 26.36 -15.70
CA ILE A 416 -16.27 25.85 -14.36
C ILE A 416 -17.50 26.57 -13.78
N LYS A 417 -18.63 25.86 -13.59
CA LYS A 417 -19.90 26.41 -13.07
C LYS A 417 -20.24 25.98 -11.64
N ARG A 418 -19.50 25.02 -11.06
CA ARG A 418 -19.64 24.57 -9.67
C ARG A 418 -18.28 24.65 -8.97
N THR A 419 -18.23 25.25 -7.79
CA THR A 419 -16.98 25.57 -7.07
C THR A 419 -17.01 25.23 -5.58
N ASP A 420 -18.15 24.75 -5.08
CA ASP A 420 -18.45 24.47 -3.68
C ASP A 420 -18.07 23.06 -3.23
N ILE A 421 -17.71 22.16 -4.16
CA ILE A 421 -17.33 20.78 -3.84
C ILE A 421 -15.80 20.66 -3.73
N PRO A 422 -15.28 20.07 -2.64
CA PRO A 422 -13.86 19.77 -2.48
C PRO A 422 -13.28 18.88 -3.58
N VAL A 423 -12.04 19.19 -3.99
CA VAL A 423 -11.31 18.44 -5.02
C VAL A 423 -9.90 18.12 -4.54
N LEU A 424 -9.49 16.86 -4.70
CA LEU A 424 -8.09 16.41 -4.64
C LEU A 424 -7.60 16.11 -6.06
N MET A 425 -6.52 16.77 -6.49
CA MET A 425 -5.87 16.51 -7.78
C MET A 425 -4.50 15.88 -7.57
N THR A 426 -4.18 14.84 -8.34
CA THR A 426 -2.87 14.21 -8.32
C THR A 426 -2.25 14.12 -9.71
N HIS A 427 -0.92 14.14 -9.73
CA HIS A 427 -0.09 13.80 -10.89
C HIS A 427 1.21 13.13 -10.40
N THR A 428 1.92 12.45 -11.29
CA THR A 428 3.00 11.52 -10.94
C THR A 428 4.34 11.92 -11.56
N GLU A 429 5.45 11.41 -11.04
CA GLU A 429 6.80 11.74 -11.54
C GLU A 429 7.05 11.35 -13.00
N PHE A 430 6.47 10.22 -13.42
CA PHE A 430 6.64 9.67 -14.75
C PHE A 430 5.39 9.74 -15.62
N ASP A 431 4.48 10.66 -15.30
CA ASP A 431 3.33 10.97 -16.14
C ASP A 431 3.74 11.43 -17.56
N PRO A 432 2.92 11.19 -18.59
CA PRO A 432 3.08 11.83 -19.89
C PRO A 432 2.97 13.35 -19.77
N VAL A 433 3.75 14.09 -20.58
CA VAL A 433 3.74 15.56 -20.59
C VAL A 433 2.35 16.15 -20.84
N ALA A 434 1.52 15.48 -21.64
CA ALA A 434 0.13 15.91 -21.89
C ALA A 434 -0.72 15.93 -20.60
N ILE A 435 -0.49 14.97 -19.70
CA ILE A 435 -1.17 14.89 -18.40
C ILE A 435 -0.69 16.03 -17.49
N ASP A 436 0.62 16.26 -17.41
CA ASP A 436 1.18 17.36 -16.62
C ASP A 436 0.68 18.73 -17.10
N LYS A 437 0.58 18.93 -18.42
CA LYS A 437 -0.04 20.13 -19.00
C LYS A 437 -1.51 20.26 -18.60
N GLY A 438 -2.27 19.17 -18.68
CA GLY A 438 -3.67 19.12 -18.26
C GLY A 438 -3.85 19.47 -16.78
N PHE A 439 -3.02 18.89 -15.92
CA PHE A 439 -2.99 19.20 -14.49
C PHE A 439 -2.71 20.69 -14.24
N ALA A 440 -1.64 21.24 -14.83
CA ALA A 440 -1.27 22.65 -14.66
C ALA A 440 -2.36 23.59 -15.19
N PHE A 441 -2.95 23.27 -16.34
CA PHE A 441 -4.06 24.00 -16.92
C PHE A 441 -5.28 24.04 -16.00
N LEU A 442 -5.77 22.88 -15.55
CA LEU A 442 -6.97 22.84 -14.71
C LEU A 442 -6.70 23.48 -13.34
N LEU A 443 -5.53 23.28 -12.75
CA LEU A 443 -5.16 23.95 -11.50
C LEU A 443 -5.18 25.47 -11.66
N ASN A 444 -4.66 26.00 -12.79
CA ASN A 444 -4.75 27.42 -13.10
C ASN A 444 -6.21 27.90 -13.22
N GLU A 445 -7.05 27.18 -13.96
CA GLU A 445 -8.47 27.53 -14.12
C GLU A 445 -9.20 27.52 -12.77
N MET A 446 -8.97 26.50 -11.95
CA MET A 446 -9.59 26.38 -10.63
C MET A 446 -9.17 27.54 -9.72
N VAL A 447 -7.88 27.83 -9.62
CA VAL A 447 -7.35 28.83 -8.68
C VAL A 447 -7.57 30.26 -9.17
N ASN A 448 -7.14 30.55 -10.40
CA ASN A 448 -7.08 31.93 -10.89
C ASN A 448 -8.38 32.42 -11.52
N VAL A 449 -9.23 31.51 -12.02
CA VAL A 449 -10.49 31.88 -12.69
C VAL A 449 -11.70 31.57 -11.81
N ALA A 450 -11.78 30.35 -11.27
CA ALA A 450 -12.92 29.91 -10.47
C ALA A 450 -12.81 30.25 -8.97
N GLY A 451 -11.65 30.72 -8.51
CA GLY A 451 -11.43 31.09 -7.10
C GLY A 451 -11.47 29.90 -6.12
N MET A 452 -11.23 28.69 -6.61
CA MET A 452 -11.17 27.46 -5.82
C MET A 452 -9.77 27.25 -5.24
N ASN A 453 -9.68 26.45 -4.17
CA ASN A 453 -8.41 26.02 -3.61
C ASN A 453 -8.37 24.48 -3.52
N PRO A 454 -8.11 23.77 -4.63
CA PRO A 454 -8.05 22.31 -4.61
C PRO A 454 -6.85 21.81 -3.79
N ARG A 455 -7.01 20.66 -3.14
CA ARG A 455 -5.88 19.91 -2.59
C ARG A 455 -5.11 19.31 -3.74
N THR A 456 -3.78 19.41 -3.73
CA THR A 456 -2.93 18.84 -4.78
C THR A 456 -1.85 17.94 -4.19
N ARG A 457 -1.51 16.86 -4.90
CA ARG A 457 -0.42 15.95 -4.51
C ARG A 457 0.40 15.49 -5.71
N TYR A 458 1.72 15.58 -5.56
CA TYR A 458 2.69 15.02 -6.50
C TYR A 458 3.16 13.67 -5.98
N LEU A 459 2.88 12.61 -6.74
CA LEU A 459 3.19 11.24 -6.39
C LEU A 459 4.54 10.85 -6.97
N ALA A 460 5.58 11.16 -6.23
CA ALA A 460 6.95 10.97 -6.67
C ALA A 460 7.33 9.48 -6.67
N GLY A 461 8.03 9.00 -7.70
CA GLY A 461 8.35 7.59 -7.94
C GLY A 461 7.29 6.84 -8.76
N HIS A 462 6.07 7.37 -8.87
CA HIS A 462 5.00 6.76 -9.65
C HIS A 462 5.02 7.20 -11.13
N ASN A 463 4.50 6.33 -12.00
CA ASN A 463 4.05 6.65 -13.35
C ASN A 463 2.52 6.76 -13.42
N HIS A 464 1.97 6.98 -14.61
CA HIS A 464 0.53 7.24 -14.86
C HIS A 464 -0.46 6.31 -14.15
N ILE A 465 -0.11 5.03 -14.01
CA ILE A 465 -1.03 3.94 -13.64
C ILE A 465 -0.65 3.30 -12.29
N SER A 466 0.63 3.37 -11.92
CA SER A 466 1.11 2.76 -10.69
C SER A 466 0.39 3.19 -9.40
N PRO A 467 -0.10 4.44 -9.20
CA PRO A 467 -0.82 4.78 -7.98
C PRO A 467 -2.11 3.97 -7.81
N LEU A 468 -2.79 3.65 -8.91
CA LEU A 468 -4.04 2.90 -8.90
C LEU A 468 -3.78 1.41 -8.70
N SER A 469 -2.71 0.90 -9.32
CA SER A 469 -2.26 -0.49 -9.11
C SER A 469 -1.71 -0.71 -7.69
N ALA A 470 -1.21 0.33 -7.04
CA ALA A 470 -0.72 0.29 -5.65
C ALA A 470 -1.83 0.20 -4.61
N ILE A 471 -3.06 0.63 -4.92
CA ILE A 471 -4.18 0.66 -3.97
C ILE A 471 -4.42 -0.75 -3.41
N GLY A 472 -4.31 -0.87 -2.08
CA GLY A 472 -4.50 -2.12 -1.36
C GLY A 472 -3.21 -2.87 -1.03
N THR A 473 -2.08 -2.46 -1.60
CA THR A 473 -0.75 -3.04 -1.36
C THR A 473 0.01 -2.32 -0.23
N GLN A 474 1.28 -2.68 -0.01
CA GLN A 474 2.17 -1.96 0.91
C GLN A 474 2.48 -0.53 0.44
N ASP A 475 2.42 -0.26 -0.86
CA ASP A 475 2.54 1.10 -1.40
C ASP A 475 1.25 1.88 -1.13
N ASN A 476 1.29 2.75 -0.13
CA ASN A 476 0.13 3.45 0.39
C ASN A 476 0.13 4.95 0.07
N MET A 477 1.10 5.45 -0.72
CA MET A 477 1.26 6.89 -1.01
C MET A 477 -0.03 7.53 -1.51
N PHE A 478 -0.70 6.89 -2.47
CA PHE A 478 -1.93 7.43 -3.04
C PHE A 478 -3.16 7.13 -2.17
N LEU A 479 -3.22 5.92 -1.60
CA LEU A 479 -4.36 5.50 -0.78
C LEU A 479 -4.51 6.40 0.46
N GLU A 480 -3.42 6.73 1.15
CA GLU A 480 -3.45 7.59 2.34
C GLU A 480 -3.98 8.98 2.01
N GLU A 481 -3.57 9.56 0.87
CA GLU A 481 -4.05 10.88 0.44
C GLU A 481 -5.55 10.87 0.12
N VAL A 482 -6.06 9.79 -0.48
CA VAL A 482 -7.51 9.63 -0.74
C VAL A 482 -8.28 9.45 0.57
N MET A 483 -7.78 8.63 1.48
CA MET A 483 -8.44 8.37 2.76
C MET A 483 -8.48 9.61 3.66
N ASP A 484 -7.39 10.35 3.72
CA ASP A 484 -7.30 11.60 4.45
C ASP A 484 -8.26 12.65 3.88
N PHE A 485 -8.32 12.77 2.54
CA PHE A 485 -9.29 13.64 1.88
C PHE A 485 -10.75 13.27 2.18
N ILE A 486 -11.09 11.97 2.17
CA ILE A 486 -12.43 11.48 2.54
C ILE A 486 -12.74 11.82 4.00
N ALA A 487 -11.80 11.58 4.91
CA ALA A 487 -11.96 11.81 6.34
C ALA A 487 -12.17 13.30 6.66
N GLU A 488 -11.29 14.18 6.15
CA GLU A 488 -11.38 15.62 6.36
C GLU A 488 -12.67 16.21 5.78
N THR A 489 -13.09 15.74 4.61
CA THR A 489 -14.33 16.23 3.97
C THR A 489 -15.57 15.74 4.70
N SER A 490 -15.55 14.53 5.23
CA SER A 490 -16.67 13.94 5.98
C SER A 490 -16.89 14.58 7.36
N LEU A 491 -15.85 15.20 7.96
CA LEU A 491 -15.94 15.89 9.25
C LEU A 491 -16.51 17.31 9.15
N ASN A 492 -16.45 17.92 7.96
CA ASN A 492 -16.85 19.31 7.72
C ASN A 492 -18.28 19.46 7.18
N ASN A 493 -18.96 18.34 6.92
CA ASN A 493 -20.36 18.24 6.50
C ASN A 493 -21.17 17.50 7.57
#